data_AF-A0A963AQR1-F1
#
_entry.id   AF-A0A963AQR1-F1
#
_cell.length_a   1.000
_cell.length_b   1.000
_cell.length_c   1.000
_cell.angle_alpha   90.00
_cell.angle_beta   90.00
_cell.angle_gamma   90.00
#
_symmetry.space_group_name_H-M   'P 1'
#
loop_
_entity.id
_entity.type
_entity.pdbx_description
1 polymer ?
#
loop_
_entity_poly.entity_id
_entity_poly.type
_entity_poly.pdbx_seq_one_letter_code
_entity_poly.pdbx_strand_id
1 'polypeptide(L)'
;MSPSIPQFQPRLIPTIAVVILVPLFIGLGFWQLDRAEQKRDLAAIQHTRLALPPLQLTEGINDAQVEFRNLVADGVFVPEKTVFIENRKYMGRNGFHVITPLRVSGSQR
;
A
#
# COMPACT_ATOMS: atom_id res chain seq x y z
N MET A 1 3.81 -60.35 -21.24
CA MET A 1 3.07 -59.09 -21.05
C MET A 1 4.05 -57.94 -21.21
N SER A 2 4.12 -57.36 -22.40
CA SER A 2 4.98 -56.18 -22.63
C SER A 2 4.19 -54.92 -22.25
N PRO A 3 4.74 -54.03 -21.42
CA PRO A 3 4.03 -52.84 -20.97
C PRO A 3 3.94 -51.84 -22.14
N SER A 4 2.72 -51.39 -22.47
CA SER A 4 2.51 -50.32 -23.44
C SER A 4 2.92 -48.99 -22.82
N ILE A 5 4.03 -48.43 -23.28
CA ILE A 5 4.46 -47.07 -22.90
C ILE A 5 3.42 -46.09 -23.47
N PRO A 6 2.81 -45.21 -22.64
CA PRO A 6 1.87 -44.22 -23.15
C PRO A 6 2.57 -43.31 -24.15
N GLN A 7 2.14 -43.35 -25.41
CA GLN A 7 2.66 -42.49 -26.46
C GLN A 7 2.00 -41.11 -26.36
N PHE A 8 2.82 -40.05 -26.28
CA PHE A 8 2.33 -38.67 -26.30
C PHE A 8 1.68 -38.37 -27.65
N GLN A 9 0.35 -38.29 -27.67
CA GLN A 9 -0.43 -37.91 -28.86
C GLN A 9 -0.91 -36.47 -28.72
N PRO A 10 -0.14 -35.47 -29.20
CA PRO A 10 -0.53 -34.06 -29.08
C PRO A 10 -1.82 -33.81 -29.87
N ARG A 11 -2.92 -33.64 -29.15
CA ARG A 11 -4.19 -33.20 -29.75
C ARG A 11 -4.11 -31.70 -30.06
N LEU A 12 -4.72 -31.28 -31.16
CA LEU A 12 -4.61 -29.90 -31.65
C LEU A 12 -5.03 -28.85 -30.62
N ILE A 13 -6.13 -29.10 -29.90
CA ILE A 13 -6.68 -28.18 -28.88
C ILE A 13 -5.69 -27.95 -27.72
N PRO A 14 -5.21 -28.98 -26.99
CA PRO A 14 -4.25 -28.75 -25.92
C PRO A 14 -2.92 -28.18 -26.42
N THR A 15 -2.48 -28.53 -27.63
CA THR A 15 -1.27 -27.93 -28.22
C THR A 15 -1.42 -26.43 -28.44
N ILE A 16 -2.53 -25.98 -29.03
CA ILE A 16 -2.81 -24.55 -29.22
C ILE A 16 -2.92 -23.84 -27.87
N ALA A 17 -3.62 -24.46 -26.90
CA ALA A 17 -3.74 -23.91 -25.55
C ALA A 17 -2.36 -23.71 -24.91
N VAL A 18 -1.46 -24.68 -24.99
CA VAL A 18 -0.08 -24.56 -24.48
C VAL A 18 0.68 -23.44 -25.19
N VAL A 19 0.61 -23.38 -26.52
CA VAL A 19 1.28 -22.34 -27.32
C VAL A 19 0.82 -20.93 -26.95
N ILE A 20 -0.42 -20.75 -26.49
CA ILE A 20 -0.96 -19.45 -26.05
C ILE A 20 -0.62 -19.19 -24.57
N LEU A 21 -0.87 -20.18 -23.71
CA LEU A 21 -0.75 -20.01 -22.26
C LEU A 21 0.70 -19.87 -21.80
N VAL A 22 1.64 -20.56 -22.43
CA VAL A 22 3.07 -20.46 -22.08
C VAL A 22 3.60 -19.03 -22.22
N PRO A 23 3.52 -18.37 -23.39
CA PRO A 23 3.99 -16.99 -23.52
C PRO A 23 3.18 -16.03 -22.64
N LEU A 24 1.87 -16.26 -22.46
CA LEU A 24 1.05 -15.46 -21.54
C LEU A 24 1.57 -15.54 -20.10
N PHE A 25 1.84 -16.75 -19.59
CA PHE A 25 2.34 -16.94 -18.23
C PHE A 25 3.77 -16.45 -18.05
N ILE A 26 4.62 -16.54 -19.07
CA ILE A 26 5.94 -15.92 -19.07
C ILE A 26 5.80 -14.39 -18.96
N GLY A 27 4.93 -13.79 -19.78
CA GLY A 27 4.64 -12.35 -19.73
C GLY A 27 4.09 -11.90 -18.38
N LEU A 28 3.16 -12.67 -17.81
CA LEU A 28 2.65 -12.41 -16.45
C LEU A 28 3.72 -12.61 -15.39
N GLY A 29 4.64 -13.56 -15.56
CA GLY A 29 5.79 -13.75 -14.67
C GLY A 29 6.69 -12.52 -14.62
N PHE A 30 7.03 -11.95 -15.79
CA PHE A 30 7.78 -10.71 -15.85
C PHE A 30 7.02 -9.54 -15.23
N TRP A 31 5.71 -9.44 -15.49
CA TRP A 31 4.87 -8.42 -14.87
C TRP A 31 4.84 -8.53 -13.34
N GLN A 32 4.75 -9.75 -12.80
CA GLN A 32 4.80 -9.98 -11.35
C GLN A 32 6.15 -9.55 -10.76
N LEU A 33 7.26 -9.80 -11.45
CA LEU A 33 8.61 -9.38 -11.01
C LEU A 33 8.75 -7.86 -11.00
N ASP A 34 8.37 -7.19 -12.08
CA ASP A 34 8.35 -5.72 -12.18
C ASP A 34 7.46 -5.10 -11.08
N ARG A 35 6.26 -5.65 -10.89
CA ARG A 35 5.35 -5.16 -9.84
C ARG A 35 5.90 -5.38 -8.43
N ALA A 36 6.66 -6.45 -8.21
CA ALA A 36 7.33 -6.70 -6.95
C ALA A 36 8.47 -5.69 -6.71
N GLU A 37 9.25 -5.36 -7.74
CA GLU A 37 10.31 -4.36 -7.67
C GLU A 37 9.76 -2.96 -7.35
N GLN A 38 8.72 -2.51 -8.07
CA GLN A 38 8.02 -1.25 -7.77
C GLN A 38 7.57 -1.16 -6.31
N LYS A 39 7.04 -2.25 -5.74
CA LYS A 39 6.64 -2.28 -4.33
C LYS A 39 7.83 -2.20 -3.38
N ARG A 40 8.95 -2.86 -3.71
CA ARG A 40 10.18 -2.79 -2.90
C ARG A 40 10.76 -1.39 -2.90
N ASP A 41 10.77 -0.71 -4.05
CA ASP A 41 11.29 0.65 -4.16
C ASP A 41 10.45 1.64 -3.33
N LEU A 42 9.12 1.55 -3.43
CA LEU A 42 8.22 2.37 -2.60
C LEU A 42 8.43 2.09 -1.11
N ALA A 43 8.55 0.82 -0.72
CA ALA A 43 8.84 0.45 0.66
C ALA A 43 10.19 0.99 1.13
N ALA A 44 11.23 0.96 0.28
CA ALA A 44 12.55 1.46 0.60
C ALA A 44 12.56 2.99 0.79
N ILE A 45 11.86 3.73 -0.08
CA ILE A 45 11.66 5.17 0.05
C ILE A 45 10.94 5.49 1.36
N GLN A 46 9.85 4.78 1.64
CA GLN A 46 9.09 4.96 2.87
C GLN A 46 9.95 4.68 4.11
N HIS A 47 10.67 3.56 4.14
CA HIS A 47 11.49 3.17 5.27
C HIS A 47 12.65 4.15 5.51
N THR A 48 13.28 4.63 4.43
CA THR A 48 14.35 5.63 4.51
C THR A 48 13.82 6.96 5.06
N ARG A 49 12.67 7.43 4.56
CA ARG A 49 12.11 8.70 5.00
C ARG A 49 11.56 8.65 6.42
N LEU A 50 10.94 7.54 6.83
CA LEU A 50 10.46 7.37 8.20
C LEU A 50 11.59 7.31 9.23
N ALA A 51 12.78 6.84 8.83
CA ALA A 51 13.96 6.81 9.68
C ALA A 51 14.63 8.19 9.87
N LEU A 52 14.26 9.20 9.07
CA LEU A 52 14.79 10.55 9.23
C LEU A 52 14.22 11.21 10.49
N PRO A 53 14.95 12.16 11.10
CA PRO A 53 14.45 12.92 12.23
C PRO A 53 13.07 13.54 11.92
N PRO A 54 12.14 13.51 12.87
CA PRO A 54 10.83 14.09 12.68
C PRO A 54 10.93 15.55 12.21
N LEU A 55 10.13 15.92 11.22
CA LEU A 55 10.08 17.28 10.71
C LEU A 55 9.07 18.08 11.53
N GLN A 56 9.46 19.27 12.00
CA GLN A 56 8.51 20.17 12.63
C GLN A 56 7.50 20.67 11.59
N LEU A 57 6.22 20.51 11.86
CA LEU A 57 5.13 20.99 11.01
C LEU A 57 4.97 22.50 11.21
N THR A 58 5.22 23.26 10.15
CA THR A 58 5.13 24.73 10.08
C THR A 58 4.37 25.12 8.82
N GLU A 59 3.86 26.35 8.74
CA GLU A 59 3.25 26.85 7.50
C GLU A 59 4.24 26.84 6.32
N GLY A 60 3.74 26.47 5.13
CA GLY A 60 4.51 26.49 3.89
C GLY A 60 5.31 25.23 3.58
N ILE A 61 5.20 24.17 4.39
CA ILE A 61 5.80 22.87 4.07
C ILE A 61 5.11 22.25 2.86
N ASN A 62 5.91 21.71 1.95
CA ASN A 62 5.44 21.05 0.73
C ASN A 62 5.08 19.58 1.00
N ASP A 63 4.03 19.05 0.35
CA ASP A 63 3.63 17.64 0.42
C ASP A 63 4.79 16.68 0.11
N ALA A 64 5.68 17.04 -0.83
CA ALA A 64 6.85 16.23 -1.14
C ALA A 64 7.85 16.10 0.03
N GLN A 65 7.84 17.07 0.96
CA GLN A 65 8.70 17.08 2.14
C GLN A 65 8.09 16.26 3.29
N VAL A 66 6.76 16.11 3.34
CA VAL A 66 6.09 15.35 4.40
C VAL A 66 5.82 13.89 4.02
N GLU A 67 5.84 13.57 2.73
CA GLU A 67 5.56 12.23 2.24
C GLU A 67 6.51 11.20 2.87
N PHE A 68 5.94 10.25 3.61
CA PHE A 68 6.63 9.24 4.40
C PHE A 68 7.60 9.77 5.47
N ARG A 69 7.40 11.00 5.97
CA ARG A 69 8.16 11.57 7.09
C ARG A 69 7.34 11.55 8.37
N ASN A 70 8.01 11.27 9.49
CA ASN A 70 7.45 11.56 10.80
C ASN A 70 7.38 13.07 11.00
N LEU A 71 6.27 13.55 11.57
CA LEU A 71 6.03 14.98 11.81
C LEU A 71 5.83 15.23 13.30
N VAL A 72 6.30 16.38 13.77
CA VAL A 72 6.01 16.91 15.12
C VAL A 72 5.29 18.24 14.93
N ALA A 73 4.20 18.44 15.64
CA ALA A 73 3.43 19.67 15.58
C ALA A 73 3.10 20.13 17.00
N ASP A 74 3.35 21.40 17.27
CA ASP A 74 2.88 22.07 18.47
C ASP A 74 1.60 22.83 18.14
N GLY A 75 0.66 22.93 19.08
CA GLY A 75 -0.62 23.56 18.80
C GLY A 75 -1.64 23.45 19.93
N VAL A 76 -2.87 23.84 19.63
CA VAL A 76 -4.00 23.79 20.56
C VAL A 76 -5.13 23.00 19.92
N PHE A 77 -5.64 22.00 20.64
CA PHE A 77 -6.82 21.25 20.20
C PHE A 77 -8.03 22.18 20.12
N VAL A 78 -8.90 21.97 19.11
CA VAL A 78 -10.11 22.77 18.88
C VAL A 78 -11.34 21.89 19.15
N PRO A 79 -11.83 21.84 20.40
CA PRO A 79 -12.91 20.92 20.78
C PRO A 79 -14.21 21.16 20.00
N GLU A 80 -14.46 22.41 19.59
CA GLU A 80 -15.65 22.82 18.85
C GLU A 80 -15.74 22.18 17.46
N LYS A 81 -14.62 21.67 16.93
CA LYS A 81 -14.53 20.97 15.64
C LYS A 81 -14.37 19.46 15.80
N THR A 82 -14.65 18.91 16.97
CA THR A 82 -14.56 17.47 17.22
C THR A 82 -15.60 16.70 16.40
N VAL A 83 -15.16 15.65 15.73
CA VAL A 83 -16.02 14.76 14.94
C VAL A 83 -16.04 13.37 15.57
N PHE A 84 -17.24 12.81 15.68
CA PHE A 84 -17.46 11.44 16.16
C PHE A 84 -17.70 10.54 14.95
N ILE A 85 -16.78 9.60 14.72
CA ILE A 85 -16.94 8.57 13.68
C ILE A 85 -17.62 7.37 14.31
N GLU A 86 -18.87 7.15 13.92
CA GLU A 86 -19.69 6.01 14.36
C GLU A 86 -19.25 4.68 13.74
N ASN A 87 -19.85 3.57 14.20
CA ASN A 87 -19.65 2.22 13.65
C ASN A 87 -18.20 1.71 13.68
N ARG A 88 -17.39 2.24 14.58
CA ARG A 88 -16.05 1.69 14.85
C ARG A 88 -16.16 0.70 15.99
N LYS A 89 -15.84 -0.57 15.71
CA LYS A 89 -15.74 -1.58 16.76
C LYS A 89 -14.51 -1.26 17.60
N TYR A 90 -14.73 -0.95 18.87
CA TYR A 90 -13.67 -0.85 19.87
C TYR A 90 -13.87 -1.97 20.87
N MET A 91 -12.88 -2.87 20.99
CA MET A 91 -12.94 -4.04 21.87
C MET A 91 -14.24 -4.88 21.72
N GLY A 92 -14.70 -5.08 20.49
CA GLY A 92 -15.87 -5.91 20.20
C GLY A 92 -17.24 -5.24 20.46
N ARG A 93 -17.26 -4.00 20.94
CA ARG A 93 -18.49 -3.20 21.12
C ARG A 93 -18.56 -2.11 20.06
N ASN A 94 -19.78 -1.75 19.65
CA ASN A 94 -19.98 -0.56 18.82
C ASN A 94 -19.57 0.66 19.65
N GLY A 95 -18.60 1.42 19.13
CA GLY A 95 -18.08 2.62 19.75
C GLY A 95 -17.86 3.73 18.73
N PHE A 96 -17.22 4.79 19.20
CA PHE A 96 -16.91 5.98 18.42
C PHE A 96 -15.40 6.20 18.38
N HIS A 97 -14.89 6.61 17.23
CA HIS A 97 -13.60 7.30 17.19
C HIS A 97 -13.86 8.80 17.36
N VAL A 98 -13.28 9.38 18.42
CA VAL A 98 -13.35 10.82 18.67
C VAL A 98 -12.11 11.45 18.05
N ILE A 99 -12.31 12.33 17.06
CA ILE A 99 -11.21 13.04 16.40
C ILE A 99 -11.36 14.52 16.71
N THR A 100 -10.40 15.06 17.47
CA THR A 100 -10.31 16.49 17.75
C THR A 100 -9.16 17.09 16.94
N PRO A 101 -9.44 18.03 16.02
CA PRO A 101 -8.39 18.69 15.25
C PRO A 101 -7.42 19.45 16.15
N LEU A 102 -6.13 19.40 15.81
CA LEU A 102 -5.09 20.23 16.39
C LEU A 102 -4.87 21.45 15.49
N ARG A 103 -5.05 22.66 16.02
CA ARG A 103 -4.63 23.88 15.34
C ARG A 103 -3.13 24.07 15.58
N VAL A 104 -2.34 23.96 14.51
CA VAL A 104 -0.87 24.04 14.59
C VAL A 104 -0.43 25.47 14.90
N SER A 105 0.55 25.61 15.79
CA SER A 105 1.17 26.88 16.16
C SER A 105 1.79 27.56 14.95
N GLY A 106 1.47 28.83 14.75
CA GLY A 106 1.90 29.59 13.57
C GLY A 106 1.08 29.29 12.32
N SER A 107 0.07 28.42 12.38
CA SER A 107 -0.90 28.26 11.30
C SER A 107 -2.24 28.94 11.59
N GLN A 108 -2.75 29.68 10.60
CA GLN A 108 -4.08 30.31 10.67
C GLN A 108 -5.22 29.39 10.20
N ARG A 109 -4.93 28.14 9.82
CA ARG A 109 -5.90 27.18 9.29
C ARG A 109 -6.18 26.01 10.25
#